data_AF-A0A3E1Y3J5-F1
#
_entry.id   AF-A0A3E1Y3J5-F1
#
_cell.length_a   1.000
_cell.length_b   1.000
_cell.length_c   1.000
_cell.angle_alpha   90.00
_cell.angle_beta   90.00
_cell.angle_gamma   90.00
#
_symmetry.space_group_name_H-M   'P 1'
#
loop_
_entity.id
_entity.type
_entity.pdbx_description
1 polymer ?
#
loop_
_entity_poly.entity_id
_entity_poly.type
_entity_poly.pdbx_seq_one_letter_code
_entity_poly.pdbx_strand_id
1 'polypeptide(L)'
;MFNDLKIGIPFFLFCTVLFACNGGNKKSKSATSKILDTTNAAHLNKPQDLQFLTTEEYVAGIVSRRQAIEKQLPGINQETAAQLYHVFSQYVDTALIGMSNNEGVWLDKYVNYYSEKTHSINPPANVEQRIKLLATAGIEPWGIGEGYTILRLVPTFYTDLFKSSLPPDYKAYLQLVADEDTVLFSADAGIMISVNLVGKRVLNWEKYLDAYPTSIFAPEALVLYERYCYGYLFGEENTPTFDEHEKLSSILPENKTEYISFVRQYENTKTGKIVKTFLDNLTTARSVLDLQGIIAPLIKQRNINEFEILPKQSDFLEAQIAGLTKPVYDTLPIEIHMSGGPSVELTRTTDSIIYFKQNNNIYCLAMFTNTAKGAGAPVSGWVDVWAFKKADDRWQTISYLIEAGGGGMYGSSGYFNNLIKVGDKLTGVVIGGAITHMGSNASWDDLIVLKDDKLMKVLHLVTQSSYEGATGMQKCNENRWLLEHSGKEFYDLIIVSGSCINGFLPINKITIPYKDGSYKVPDKYEYTGI
;
A
#
# COMPACT_ATOMS: atom_id res chain seq x y z
N MET A 1 32.92 50.73 28.29
CA MET A 1 32.97 52.05 28.95
C MET A 1 33.87 52.94 28.10
N PHE A 2 33.33 54.09 27.67
CA PHE A 2 33.85 55.08 26.70
C PHE A 2 33.76 54.67 25.21
N ASN A 3 33.37 55.55 24.28
CA ASN A 3 32.29 56.53 24.20
C ASN A 3 32.17 56.86 22.69
N ASP A 4 30.95 57.12 22.22
CA ASP A 4 30.62 57.61 20.87
C ASP A 4 31.30 58.95 20.51
N LEU A 5 31.52 59.24 19.20
CA LEU A 5 30.84 60.34 18.47
C LEU A 5 31.26 60.53 16.97
N LYS A 6 30.26 60.40 16.09
CA LYS A 6 29.79 61.32 15.01
C LYS A 6 30.64 61.72 13.77
N ILE A 7 30.02 61.39 12.62
CA ILE A 7 29.63 62.23 11.44
C ILE A 7 30.69 62.64 10.40
N GLY A 8 30.38 62.32 9.14
CA GLY A 8 30.84 63.06 7.95
C GLY A 8 30.55 62.36 6.61
N ILE A 9 29.45 62.72 5.93
CA ILE A 9 29.18 62.42 4.50
C ILE A 9 29.38 63.72 3.70
N PRO A 10 30.00 63.65 2.50
CA PRO A 10 29.39 64.20 1.28
C PRO A 10 29.50 63.20 0.11
N PHE A 11 28.42 62.72 -0.49
CA PHE A 11 27.72 63.30 -1.65
C PHE A 11 28.64 63.73 -2.81
N PHE A 12 28.73 62.89 -3.85
CA PHE A 12 28.96 63.34 -5.22
C PHE A 12 28.07 62.56 -6.20
N LEU A 13 27.52 63.33 -7.13
CA LEU A 13 26.32 63.13 -7.92
C LEU A 13 26.69 62.61 -9.33
N PHE A 14 25.84 61.72 -9.86
CA PHE A 14 25.38 61.58 -11.26
C PHE A 14 26.38 61.64 -12.43
N CYS A 15 26.30 60.60 -13.28
CA CYS A 15 26.10 60.82 -14.72
C CYS A 15 25.35 59.63 -15.34
N THR A 16 24.07 59.84 -15.62
CA THR A 16 23.23 59.05 -16.52
C THR A 16 23.51 59.44 -17.98
N VAL A 17 23.60 58.46 -18.88
CA VAL A 17 23.30 58.65 -20.31
C VAL A 17 22.38 57.51 -20.76
N LEU A 18 21.17 57.89 -21.15
CA LEU A 18 20.20 57.09 -21.91
C LEU A 18 20.44 57.31 -23.40
N PHE A 19 20.21 56.28 -24.22
CA PHE A 19 19.67 56.26 -25.61
C PHE A 19 20.00 54.86 -26.19
N ALA A 20 19.19 54.13 -26.95
CA ALA A 20 17.75 53.98 -27.18
C ALA A 20 17.60 52.61 -27.91
N CYS A 21 16.41 52.02 -27.88
CA CYS A 21 16.05 50.79 -28.59
C CYS A 21 16.11 50.95 -30.13
N ASN A 22 16.62 49.95 -30.85
CA ASN A 22 15.82 49.22 -31.86
C ASN A 22 16.51 47.94 -32.39
N GLY A 23 15.71 46.87 -32.53
CA GLY A 23 15.84 45.90 -33.63
C GLY A 23 16.62 44.60 -33.40
N GLY A 24 15.91 43.47 -33.32
CA GLY A 24 16.42 42.18 -33.81
C GLY A 24 16.26 40.97 -32.88
N ASN A 25 15.29 40.12 -33.21
CA ASN A 25 15.05 38.78 -32.66
C ASN A 25 16.32 37.92 -32.54
N LYS A 26 16.53 37.32 -31.35
CA LYS A 26 16.81 35.87 -31.13
C LYS A 26 16.95 35.59 -29.63
N LYS A 27 15.94 34.96 -29.02
CA LYS A 27 16.05 34.37 -27.67
C LYS A 27 16.90 33.11 -27.76
N SER A 28 18.14 33.18 -27.27
CA SER A 28 18.91 32.01 -26.86
C SER A 28 18.44 31.59 -25.47
N LYS A 29 17.71 30.48 -25.37
CA LYS A 29 17.48 29.81 -24.09
C LYS A 29 18.74 29.03 -23.74
N SER A 30 19.54 29.55 -22.81
CA SER A 30 20.57 28.76 -22.14
C SER A 30 19.88 27.80 -21.17
N ALA A 31 19.88 26.51 -21.51
CA ALA A 31 19.58 25.44 -20.58
C ALA A 31 20.77 25.29 -19.62
N THR A 32 20.69 25.95 -18.47
CA THR A 32 21.65 25.71 -17.39
C THR A 32 21.15 24.53 -16.57
N SER A 33 21.83 23.40 -16.74
CA SER A 33 21.73 22.21 -15.89
C SER A 33 21.87 22.61 -14.42
N LYS A 34 20.79 22.52 -13.65
CA LYS A 34 20.88 22.50 -12.19
C LYS A 34 21.39 21.13 -11.79
N ILE A 35 22.65 21.10 -11.39
CA ILE A 35 23.31 20.02 -10.64
C ILE A 35 22.40 19.63 -9.46
N LEU A 36 22.20 18.32 -9.23
CA LEU A 36 21.49 17.79 -8.06
C LEU A 36 22.14 18.35 -6.79
N ASP A 37 21.42 19.18 -6.06
CA ASP A 37 21.81 19.67 -4.74
C ASP A 37 21.44 18.56 -3.73
N THR A 38 22.39 17.67 -3.44
CA THR A 38 22.20 16.46 -2.63
C THR A 38 22.07 16.74 -1.12
N THR A 39 22.04 18.00 -0.69
CA THR A 39 22.08 18.37 0.73
C THR A 39 20.72 18.62 1.39
N ASN A 40 19.59 18.50 0.68
CA ASN A 40 18.27 18.72 1.28
C ASN A 40 17.34 17.50 1.16
N ALA A 41 17.59 16.47 1.97
CA ALA A 41 16.65 15.36 2.21
C ALA A 41 15.24 15.84 2.62
N ALA A 42 15.12 17.06 3.17
CA ALA A 42 13.84 17.69 3.50
C ALA A 42 12.94 17.99 2.29
N HIS A 43 13.48 18.02 1.07
CA HIS A 43 12.70 18.25 -0.16
C HIS A 43 12.12 16.97 -0.78
N LEU A 44 12.55 15.78 -0.35
CA LEU A 44 12.06 14.49 -0.88
C LEU A 44 10.66 14.10 -0.39
N ASN A 45 10.16 14.79 0.64
CA ASN A 45 8.91 14.49 1.32
C ASN A 45 7.74 15.41 0.91
N LYS A 46 7.89 16.23 -0.13
CA LYS A 46 6.81 17.07 -0.65
C LYS A 46 6.26 16.45 -1.94
N PRO A 47 4.94 16.25 -2.06
CA PRO A 47 4.35 15.86 -3.34
C PRO A 47 4.74 16.89 -4.40
N GLN A 48 5.47 16.43 -5.42
CA GLN A 48 5.94 17.28 -6.51
C GLN A 48 4.84 17.37 -7.55
N ASP A 49 4.44 18.59 -7.91
CA ASP A 49 3.50 18.79 -9.01
C ASP A 49 4.11 18.22 -10.31
N LEU A 50 3.35 17.38 -11.01
CA LEU A 50 3.74 16.84 -12.31
C LEU A 50 4.00 17.99 -13.29
N GLN A 51 5.25 18.14 -13.72
CA GLN A 51 5.62 19.15 -14.70
C GLN A 51 5.25 18.66 -16.10
N PHE A 52 4.46 19.41 -16.87
CA PHE A 52 4.18 19.05 -18.26
C PHE A 52 5.44 19.23 -19.13
N LEU A 53 6.03 18.11 -19.59
CA LEU A 53 7.18 18.04 -20.49
C LEU A 53 6.87 17.13 -21.69
N THR A 54 7.59 17.28 -22.79
CA THR A 54 7.48 16.33 -23.92
C THR A 54 8.16 15.00 -23.59
N THR A 55 7.80 13.94 -24.31
CA THR A 55 8.44 12.62 -24.16
C THR A 55 9.95 12.69 -24.38
N GLU A 56 10.42 13.48 -25.34
CA GLU A 56 11.85 13.68 -25.60
C GLU A 56 12.57 14.33 -24.41
N GLU A 57 11.94 15.31 -23.76
CA GLU A 57 12.48 15.98 -22.58
C GLU A 57 12.56 15.02 -21.39
N TYR A 58 11.54 14.18 -21.19
CA TYR A 58 11.55 13.14 -20.17
C TYR A 58 12.64 12.10 -20.41
N VAL A 59 12.72 11.55 -21.63
CA VAL A 59 13.76 10.59 -22.03
C VAL A 59 15.15 11.17 -21.80
N ALA A 60 15.40 12.40 -22.28
CA ALA A 60 16.68 13.08 -22.07
C ALA A 60 16.98 13.29 -20.57
N GLY A 61 15.96 13.60 -19.77
CA GLY A 61 16.08 13.79 -18.34
C GLY A 61 16.43 12.50 -17.57
N ILE A 62 15.87 11.35 -17.97
CA ILE A 62 16.21 10.04 -17.41
C ILE A 62 17.64 9.66 -17.80
N VAL A 63 17.99 9.74 -19.08
CA VAL A 63 19.31 9.37 -19.61
C VAL A 63 20.41 10.19 -18.96
N SER A 64 20.24 11.51 -18.85
CA SER A 64 21.24 12.39 -18.25
C SER A 64 21.45 12.13 -16.76
N ARG A 65 20.39 11.88 -15.99
CA ARG A 65 20.47 11.53 -14.56
C ARG A 65 21.13 10.19 -14.35
N ARG A 66 20.77 9.18 -15.15
CA ARG A 66 21.42 7.85 -15.12
C ARG A 66 22.93 7.99 -15.32
N GLN A 67 23.36 8.70 -16.36
CA GLN A 67 24.78 8.94 -16.63
C GLN A 67 25.48 9.70 -15.49
N ALA A 68 24.79 10.66 -14.86
CA ALA A 68 25.34 11.40 -13.73
C ALA A 68 25.48 10.52 -12.47
N ILE A 69 24.53 9.61 -12.24
CA ILE A 69 24.58 8.64 -11.13
C ILE A 69 25.69 7.64 -11.39
N GLU A 70 25.79 7.05 -12.60
CA GLU A 70 26.85 6.09 -12.95
C GLU A 70 28.27 6.63 -12.65
N LYS A 71 28.49 7.93 -12.86
CA LYS A 71 29.76 8.60 -12.52
C LYS A 71 29.98 8.80 -11.03
N GLN A 72 28.91 8.91 -10.25
CA GLN A 72 28.97 9.10 -8.80
C GLN A 72 29.07 7.77 -8.03
N LEU A 73 28.59 6.66 -8.57
CA LEU A 73 28.58 5.36 -7.87
C LEU A 73 29.98 4.85 -7.40
N PRO A 74 31.09 5.07 -8.13
CA PRO A 74 32.39 4.60 -7.67
C PRO A 74 32.81 5.24 -6.35
N GLY A 75 32.93 4.43 -5.28
CA GLY A 75 33.47 4.86 -3.99
C GLY A 75 32.50 5.61 -3.06
N ILE A 76 31.22 5.78 -3.44
CA ILE A 76 30.21 6.30 -2.51
C ILE A 76 29.82 5.23 -1.48
N ASN A 77 29.39 5.69 -0.32
CA ASN A 77 28.83 4.80 0.70
C ASN A 77 27.40 4.35 0.30
N GLN A 78 26.94 3.27 0.92
CA GLN A 78 25.64 2.66 0.61
C GLN A 78 24.44 3.56 0.96
N GLU A 79 24.54 4.41 1.97
CA GLU A 79 23.48 5.35 2.36
C GLU A 79 23.29 6.43 1.28
N THR A 80 24.38 7.01 0.78
CA THR A 80 24.36 7.95 -0.33
C THR A 80 23.86 7.28 -1.61
N ALA A 81 24.23 6.02 -1.87
CA ALA A 81 23.70 5.27 -3.01
C ALA A 81 22.17 5.07 -2.91
N ALA A 82 21.66 4.74 -1.71
CA ALA A 82 20.23 4.61 -1.46
C ALA A 82 19.48 5.95 -1.65
N GLN A 83 20.07 7.07 -1.21
CA GLN A 83 19.50 8.39 -1.45
C GLN A 83 19.43 8.74 -2.95
N LEU A 84 20.48 8.43 -3.71
CA LEU A 84 20.47 8.60 -5.17
C LEU A 84 19.40 7.74 -5.85
N TYR A 85 19.19 6.49 -5.37
CA TYR A 85 18.12 5.63 -5.83
C TYR A 85 16.75 6.29 -5.63
N HIS A 86 16.44 6.75 -4.41
CA HIS A 86 15.13 7.36 -4.10
C HIS A 86 14.85 8.60 -4.95
N VAL A 87 15.81 9.52 -5.04
CA VAL A 87 15.66 10.75 -5.85
C VAL A 87 15.44 10.40 -7.32
N PHE A 88 16.17 9.41 -7.83
CA PHE A 88 16.08 9.01 -9.22
C PHE A 88 14.77 8.28 -9.52
N SER A 89 14.35 7.35 -8.66
CA SER A 89 13.09 6.62 -8.81
C SER A 89 11.89 7.54 -8.78
N GLN A 90 11.84 8.51 -7.86
CA GLN A 90 10.78 9.52 -7.83
C GLN A 90 10.68 10.30 -9.16
N TYR A 91 11.82 10.69 -9.73
CA TYR A 91 11.86 11.37 -11.02
C TYR A 91 11.39 10.46 -12.16
N VAL A 92 11.83 9.20 -12.18
CA VAL A 92 11.46 8.22 -13.22
C VAL A 92 9.97 7.91 -13.17
N ASP A 93 9.38 7.72 -11.99
CA ASP A 93 7.94 7.50 -11.82
C ASP A 93 7.11 8.67 -12.35
N THR A 94 7.53 9.89 -12.03
CA THR A 94 6.92 11.13 -12.53
C THR A 94 7.02 11.20 -14.07
N ALA A 95 8.19 10.87 -14.61
CA ALA A 95 8.43 10.89 -16.04
C ALA A 95 7.63 9.82 -16.79
N LEU A 96 7.48 8.61 -16.23
CA LEU A 96 6.70 7.53 -16.81
C LEU A 96 5.24 7.91 -16.99
N ILE A 97 4.61 8.56 -16.00
CA ILE A 97 3.24 9.06 -16.14
C ILE A 97 3.15 10.12 -17.23
N GLY A 98 4.06 11.09 -17.20
CA GLY A 98 4.10 12.14 -18.23
C GLY A 98 4.23 11.57 -19.64
N MET A 99 5.09 10.57 -19.82
CA MET A 99 5.24 9.87 -21.09
C MET A 99 4.00 9.04 -21.44
N SER A 100 3.42 8.29 -20.50
CA SER A 100 2.18 7.53 -20.74
C SER A 100 1.04 8.43 -21.23
N ASN A 101 0.90 9.63 -20.63
CA ASN A 101 -0.07 10.63 -21.07
C ASN A 101 0.22 11.16 -22.48
N ASN A 102 1.49 11.43 -22.80
CA ASN A 102 1.90 11.90 -24.12
C ASN A 102 1.73 10.82 -25.21
N GLU A 103 1.96 9.55 -24.87
CA GLU A 103 1.99 8.41 -25.78
C GLU A 103 0.66 7.63 -25.86
N GLY A 104 -0.35 7.99 -25.05
CA GLY A 104 -1.60 7.24 -24.87
C GLY A 104 -2.29 6.81 -26.16
N VAL A 105 -2.32 7.69 -27.18
CA VAL A 105 -3.02 7.44 -28.46
C VAL A 105 -2.56 6.17 -29.17
N TRP A 106 -1.26 5.84 -29.13
CA TRP A 106 -0.77 4.60 -29.75
C TRP A 106 -0.69 3.45 -28.75
N LEU A 107 -0.55 3.73 -27.45
CA LEU A 107 -0.64 2.70 -26.40
C LEU A 107 -1.99 1.99 -26.43
N ASP A 108 -3.09 2.74 -26.57
CA ASP A 108 -4.46 2.21 -26.72
C ASP A 108 -4.64 1.29 -27.94
N LYS A 109 -3.74 1.39 -28.92
CA LYS A 109 -3.78 0.61 -30.17
C LYS A 109 -2.70 -0.45 -30.24
N TYR A 110 -1.81 -0.52 -29.27
CA TYR A 110 -0.58 -1.30 -29.35
C TYR A 110 -0.87 -2.80 -29.54
N VAL A 111 -1.85 -3.32 -28.81
CA VAL A 111 -2.28 -4.72 -28.90
C VAL A 111 -2.80 -5.11 -30.30
N ASN A 112 -3.38 -4.14 -31.03
CA ASN A 112 -3.92 -4.36 -32.37
C ASN A 112 -2.81 -4.52 -33.43
N TYR A 113 -1.56 -4.25 -33.07
CA TYR A 113 -0.40 -4.50 -33.92
C TYR A 113 0.09 -5.94 -33.84
N TYR A 114 -0.50 -6.79 -32.98
CA TYR A 114 -0.19 -8.21 -32.93
C TYR A 114 -0.58 -8.91 -34.23
N SER A 115 0.34 -9.73 -34.75
CA SER A 115 0.11 -10.55 -35.92
C SER A 115 0.12 -12.02 -35.52
N GLU A 116 -1.03 -12.69 -35.59
CA GLU A 116 -1.16 -14.13 -35.36
C GLU A 116 -0.24 -14.94 -36.27
N LYS A 117 -0.04 -14.49 -37.52
CA LYS A 117 0.81 -15.17 -38.50
C LYS A 117 2.29 -15.23 -38.07
N THR A 118 2.78 -14.18 -37.43
CA THR A 118 4.20 -14.06 -37.05
C THR A 118 4.42 -14.23 -35.55
N HIS A 119 3.35 -14.37 -34.77
CA HIS A 119 3.35 -14.37 -33.31
C HIS A 119 4.16 -13.19 -32.73
N SER A 120 4.01 -12.00 -33.32
CA SER A 120 4.79 -10.81 -32.95
C SER A 120 4.02 -9.51 -33.13
N ILE A 121 4.43 -8.48 -32.39
CA ILE A 121 3.89 -7.12 -32.51
C ILE A 121 4.58 -6.40 -33.67
N ASN A 122 3.79 -5.91 -34.64
CA ASN A 122 4.25 -5.24 -35.86
C ASN A 122 3.67 -3.81 -35.94
N PRO A 123 4.20 -2.85 -35.16
CA PRO A 123 3.69 -1.49 -35.13
C PRO A 123 4.04 -0.73 -36.42
N PRO A 124 3.25 0.31 -36.81
CA PRO A 124 3.61 1.16 -37.92
C PRO A 124 4.89 1.96 -37.64
N ALA A 125 5.61 2.38 -38.69
CA ALA A 125 6.94 2.97 -38.59
C ALA A 125 7.02 4.19 -37.64
N ASN A 126 5.96 5.01 -37.55
CA ASN A 126 5.92 6.14 -36.63
C ASN A 126 5.89 5.68 -35.16
N VAL A 127 5.16 4.61 -34.85
CA VAL A 127 5.11 4.03 -33.48
C VAL A 127 6.43 3.32 -33.17
N GLU A 128 7.01 2.61 -34.13
CA GLU A 128 8.34 1.98 -33.95
C GLU A 128 9.42 3.02 -33.61
N GLN A 129 9.37 4.22 -34.20
CA GLN A 129 10.25 5.33 -33.83
C GLN A 129 10.03 5.82 -32.39
N ARG A 130 8.78 5.90 -31.91
CA ARG A 130 8.48 6.23 -30.50
C ARG A 130 9.04 5.18 -29.55
N ILE A 131 8.82 3.90 -29.84
CA ILE A 131 9.32 2.78 -29.03
C ILE A 131 10.86 2.81 -28.98
N LYS A 132 11.53 3.05 -30.11
CA LYS A 132 12.99 3.20 -30.15
C LYS A 132 13.49 4.37 -29.29
N LEU A 133 12.79 5.50 -29.29
CA LEU A 133 13.11 6.63 -28.43
C LEU A 133 12.98 6.24 -26.94
N LEU A 134 11.86 5.64 -26.54
CA LEU A 134 11.62 5.19 -25.16
C LEU A 134 12.66 4.16 -24.69
N ALA A 135 13.03 3.22 -25.57
CA ALA A 135 14.03 2.21 -25.28
C ALA A 135 15.42 2.81 -24.93
N THR A 136 15.75 4.01 -25.42
CA THR A 136 17.01 4.70 -25.03
C THR A 136 17.05 5.07 -23.55
N ALA A 137 15.89 5.20 -22.91
CA ALA A 137 15.75 5.41 -21.47
C ALA A 137 15.43 4.10 -20.72
N GLY A 138 15.53 2.93 -21.36
CA GLY A 138 15.19 1.64 -20.74
C GLY A 138 13.69 1.48 -20.46
N ILE A 139 12.84 2.02 -21.34
CA ILE A 139 11.39 1.97 -21.22
C ILE A 139 10.80 1.18 -22.38
N GLU A 140 9.81 0.35 -22.10
CA GLU A 140 9.12 -0.48 -23.07
C GLU A 140 7.60 -0.43 -22.91
N PRO A 141 6.82 -0.62 -23.99
CA PRO A 141 5.41 -0.93 -23.89
C PRO A 141 5.21 -2.34 -23.32
N TRP A 142 4.24 -2.49 -22.43
CA TRP A 142 3.90 -3.75 -21.79
C TRP A 142 2.38 -3.96 -21.81
N GLY A 143 1.94 -4.99 -22.53
CA GLY A 143 0.53 -5.37 -22.56
C GLY A 143 0.14 -6.04 -21.24
N ILE A 144 -0.89 -5.52 -20.57
CA ILE A 144 -1.28 -5.95 -19.21
C ILE A 144 -2.59 -6.75 -19.17
N GLY A 145 -3.15 -7.11 -20.32
CA GLY A 145 -4.45 -7.78 -20.44
C GLY A 145 -5.55 -6.86 -20.98
N GLU A 146 -6.68 -7.45 -21.38
CA GLU A 146 -7.88 -6.76 -21.89
C GLU A 146 -7.65 -5.70 -22.97
N GLY A 147 -6.56 -5.81 -23.74
CA GLY A 147 -6.19 -4.84 -24.75
C GLY A 147 -5.47 -3.59 -24.24
N TYR A 148 -5.19 -3.49 -22.94
CA TYR A 148 -4.44 -2.38 -22.34
C TYR A 148 -2.93 -2.58 -22.46
N THR A 149 -2.23 -1.47 -22.71
CA THR A 149 -0.77 -1.40 -22.75
C THR A 149 -0.30 -0.21 -21.93
N ILE A 150 0.68 -0.43 -21.07
CA ILE A 150 1.33 0.62 -20.27
C ILE A 150 2.78 0.82 -20.71
N LEU A 151 3.39 1.93 -20.32
CA LEU A 151 4.85 2.06 -20.34
C LEU A 151 5.41 1.61 -19.00
N ARG A 152 6.49 0.83 -19.03
CA ARG A 152 7.24 0.42 -17.84
C ARG A 152 8.75 0.50 -18.07
N LEU A 153 9.52 0.40 -17.00
CA LEU A 153 10.96 0.18 -17.10
C LEU A 153 11.25 -1.27 -17.46
N VAL A 154 12.34 -1.50 -18.18
CA VAL A 154 12.88 -2.86 -18.32
C VAL A 154 13.27 -3.41 -16.93
N PRO A 155 13.08 -4.71 -16.65
CA PRO A 155 13.22 -5.25 -15.29
C PRO A 155 14.58 -4.96 -14.62
N THR A 156 15.66 -4.94 -15.40
CA THR A 156 17.03 -4.73 -14.88
C THR A 156 17.43 -3.26 -14.72
N PHE A 157 16.52 -2.31 -14.97
CA PHE A 157 16.85 -0.88 -15.05
C PHE A 157 17.64 -0.36 -13.83
N TYR A 158 17.19 -0.69 -12.62
CA TYR A 158 17.86 -0.27 -11.38
C TYR A 158 19.01 -1.19 -10.98
N THR A 159 18.87 -2.50 -11.18
CA THR A 159 19.90 -3.49 -10.79
C THR A 159 21.18 -3.31 -11.61
N ASP A 160 21.06 -3.02 -12.91
CA ASP A 160 22.19 -2.73 -13.80
C ASP A 160 22.89 -1.42 -13.47
N LEU A 161 22.14 -0.41 -13.02
CA LEU A 161 22.67 0.90 -12.65
C LEU A 161 23.44 0.82 -11.34
N PHE A 162 22.76 0.42 -10.27
CA PHE A 162 23.30 0.53 -8.91
C PHE A 162 24.21 -0.65 -8.52
N LYS A 163 24.04 -1.82 -9.14
CA LYS A 163 24.85 -3.04 -8.92
C LYS A 163 25.08 -3.32 -7.42
N SER A 164 26.33 -3.45 -6.99
CA SER A 164 26.70 -3.75 -5.62
C SER A 164 26.72 -2.52 -4.68
N SER A 165 26.48 -1.32 -5.20
CA SER A 165 26.62 -0.05 -4.46
C SER A 165 25.52 0.17 -3.43
N LEU A 166 24.38 -0.51 -3.57
CA LEU A 166 23.25 -0.40 -2.65
C LEU A 166 23.41 -1.27 -1.39
N PRO A 167 22.71 -0.92 -0.29
CA PRO A 167 22.57 -1.77 0.87
C PRO A 167 22.05 -3.19 0.51
N PRO A 168 22.36 -4.23 1.31
CA PRO A 168 21.94 -5.61 1.02
C PRO A 168 20.43 -5.81 0.83
N ASP A 169 19.61 -5.16 1.66
CA ASP A 169 18.15 -5.19 1.61
C ASP A 169 17.58 -4.54 0.34
N TYR A 170 18.19 -3.44 -0.13
CA TYR A 170 17.81 -2.81 -1.41
C TYR A 170 18.12 -3.72 -2.59
N LYS A 171 19.32 -4.32 -2.61
CA LYS A 171 19.73 -5.22 -3.70
C LYS A 171 18.84 -6.45 -3.78
N ALA A 172 18.56 -7.07 -2.63
CA ALA A 172 17.69 -8.24 -2.59
C ALA A 172 16.26 -7.89 -3.05
N TYR A 173 15.71 -6.75 -2.63
CA TYR A 173 14.39 -6.28 -3.04
C TYR A 173 14.33 -6.04 -4.56
N LEU A 174 15.23 -5.21 -5.08
CA LEU A 174 15.25 -4.86 -6.50
C LEU A 174 15.51 -6.06 -7.40
N GLN A 175 16.31 -7.03 -6.94
CA GLN A 175 16.53 -8.25 -7.68
C GLN A 175 15.26 -9.12 -7.74
N LEU A 176 14.53 -9.26 -6.62
CA LEU A 176 13.26 -10.00 -6.63
C LEU A 176 12.24 -9.35 -7.56
N VAL A 177 12.12 -8.02 -7.52
CA VAL A 177 11.24 -7.29 -8.44
C VAL A 177 11.67 -7.53 -9.89
N ALA A 178 12.97 -7.40 -10.20
CA ALA A 178 13.50 -7.60 -11.55
C ALA A 178 13.29 -9.03 -12.08
N ASP A 179 13.46 -10.04 -11.24
CA ASP A 179 13.26 -11.45 -11.62
C ASP A 179 11.78 -11.73 -11.92
N GLU A 180 10.88 -11.14 -11.14
CA GLU A 180 9.43 -11.36 -11.23
C GLU A 180 8.77 -10.53 -12.33
N ASP A 181 9.29 -9.34 -12.65
CA ASP A 181 8.75 -8.41 -13.67
C ASP A 181 9.08 -8.85 -15.12
N THR A 182 9.50 -10.10 -15.30
CA THR A 182 9.67 -10.73 -16.61
C THR A 182 8.36 -11.28 -17.19
N VAL A 183 7.34 -11.45 -16.34
CA VAL A 183 6.02 -11.99 -16.70
C VAL A 183 4.95 -11.43 -15.77
N LEU A 184 3.76 -11.19 -16.29
CA LEU A 184 2.62 -10.80 -15.48
C LEU A 184 2.31 -11.88 -14.44
N PHE A 185 2.09 -11.47 -13.20
CA PHE A 185 1.53 -12.36 -12.19
C PHE A 185 0.06 -12.69 -12.49
N SER A 186 -0.71 -11.64 -12.81
CA SER A 186 -2.14 -11.74 -13.08
C SER A 186 -2.55 -10.70 -14.13
N ALA A 187 -3.56 -11.06 -14.93
CA ALA A 187 -4.23 -10.22 -15.92
C ALA A 187 -5.68 -10.69 -16.06
N ASP A 188 -6.64 -9.77 -16.26
CA ASP A 188 -8.07 -10.09 -16.43
C ASP A 188 -8.57 -11.09 -15.37
N ALA A 189 -8.38 -10.75 -14.09
CA ALA A 189 -8.72 -11.58 -12.93
C ALA A 189 -8.26 -13.06 -13.03
N GLY A 190 -7.17 -13.34 -13.74
CA GLY A 190 -6.58 -14.66 -13.88
C GLY A 190 -5.10 -14.63 -13.54
N ILE A 191 -4.59 -15.70 -12.91
CA ILE A 191 -3.17 -15.89 -12.63
C ILE A 191 -2.49 -16.38 -13.91
N MET A 192 -1.48 -15.63 -14.36
CA MET A 192 -0.81 -15.84 -15.66
C MET A 192 0.41 -16.75 -15.58
N ILE A 193 0.72 -17.26 -14.39
CA ILE A 193 1.85 -18.15 -14.12
C ILE A 193 1.38 -19.44 -13.44
N SER A 194 2.15 -20.51 -13.58
CA SER A 194 1.82 -21.78 -12.91
C SER A 194 1.74 -21.63 -11.39
N VAL A 195 0.85 -22.38 -10.73
CA VAL A 195 0.70 -22.42 -9.26
C VAL A 195 2.04 -22.66 -8.53
N ASN A 196 2.93 -23.52 -9.06
CA ASN A 196 4.26 -23.73 -8.49
C ASN A 196 5.14 -22.48 -8.51
N LEU A 197 5.04 -21.66 -9.57
CA LEU A 197 5.79 -20.41 -9.65
C LEU A 197 5.23 -19.38 -8.67
N VAL A 198 3.91 -19.35 -8.44
CA VAL A 198 3.32 -18.51 -7.37
C VAL A 198 3.88 -18.93 -6.01
N GLY A 199 3.88 -20.22 -5.69
CA GLY A 199 4.46 -20.73 -4.43
C GLY A 199 5.94 -20.37 -4.25
N LYS A 200 6.73 -20.35 -5.34
CA LYS A 200 8.12 -19.85 -5.32
C LYS A 200 8.21 -18.35 -5.02
N ARG A 201 7.35 -17.51 -5.62
CA ARG A 201 7.29 -16.08 -5.31
C ARG A 201 6.97 -15.85 -3.84
N VAL A 202 5.97 -16.56 -3.29
CA VAL A 202 5.63 -16.52 -1.86
C VAL A 202 6.85 -16.79 -0.98
N LEU A 203 7.60 -17.86 -1.25
CA LEU A 203 8.80 -18.21 -0.47
C LEU A 203 9.94 -17.19 -0.63
N ASN A 204 10.08 -16.57 -1.79
CA ASN A 204 11.08 -15.54 -2.00
C ASN A 204 10.80 -14.30 -1.16
N TRP A 205 9.54 -13.84 -1.13
CA TRP A 205 9.12 -12.72 -0.31
C TRP A 205 9.13 -13.04 1.19
N GLU A 206 8.80 -14.27 1.59
CA GLU A 206 8.99 -14.74 2.97
C GLU A 206 10.45 -14.62 3.41
N LYS A 207 11.38 -15.16 2.60
CA LYS A 207 12.83 -15.11 2.88
C LYS A 207 13.33 -13.67 2.95
N TYR A 208 12.86 -12.79 2.07
CA TYR A 208 13.22 -11.38 2.08
C TYR A 208 12.83 -10.73 3.41
N LEU A 209 11.57 -10.92 3.82
CA LEU A 209 11.05 -10.32 5.04
C LEU A 209 11.68 -10.91 6.31
N ASP A 210 12.13 -12.16 6.25
CA ASP A 210 12.84 -12.82 7.36
C ASP A 210 14.30 -12.36 7.46
N ALA A 211 14.96 -12.12 6.32
CA ALA A 211 16.33 -11.61 6.28
C ALA A 211 16.41 -10.11 6.58
N TYR A 212 15.39 -9.34 6.19
CA TYR A 212 15.39 -7.87 6.26
C TYR A 212 14.09 -7.31 6.88
N PRO A 213 13.71 -7.72 8.10
CA PRO A 213 12.48 -7.26 8.75
C PRO A 213 12.47 -5.74 8.98
N THR A 214 13.64 -5.13 9.15
CA THR A 214 13.83 -3.70 9.36
C THR A 214 13.97 -2.91 8.04
N SER A 215 13.88 -3.56 6.87
CA SER A 215 14.04 -2.88 5.57
C SER A 215 13.01 -1.78 5.38
N ILE A 216 13.38 -0.73 4.63
CA ILE A 216 12.40 0.28 4.18
C ILE A 216 11.32 -0.35 3.27
N PHE A 217 11.65 -1.44 2.57
CA PHE A 217 10.74 -2.15 1.69
C PHE A 217 9.93 -3.24 2.41
N ALA A 218 10.15 -3.48 3.70
CA ALA A 218 9.45 -4.56 4.42
C ALA A 218 7.91 -4.45 4.35
N PRO A 219 7.28 -3.26 4.47
CA PRO A 219 5.84 -3.15 4.28
C PRO A 219 5.36 -3.47 2.85
N GLU A 220 6.14 -3.12 1.82
CA GLU A 220 5.81 -3.46 0.43
C GLU A 220 5.99 -4.95 0.14
N ALA A 221 7.11 -5.50 0.57
CA ALA A 221 7.36 -6.93 0.50
C ALA A 221 6.27 -7.75 1.21
N LEU A 222 5.69 -7.23 2.30
CA LEU A 222 4.55 -7.86 2.98
C LEU A 222 3.29 -7.84 2.09
N VAL A 223 2.97 -6.71 1.45
CA VAL A 223 1.83 -6.64 0.51
C VAL A 223 2.00 -7.62 -0.65
N LEU A 224 3.21 -7.74 -1.22
CA LEU A 224 3.52 -8.70 -2.28
C LEU A 224 3.40 -10.15 -1.78
N TYR A 225 3.94 -10.45 -0.59
CA TYR A 225 3.78 -11.74 0.07
C TYR A 225 2.31 -12.10 0.26
N GLU A 226 1.50 -11.18 0.79
CA GLU A 226 0.06 -11.39 1.04
C GLU A 226 -0.67 -11.69 -0.27
N ARG A 227 -0.47 -10.84 -1.29
CA ARG A 227 -1.08 -11.02 -2.62
C ARG A 227 -0.75 -12.39 -3.22
N TYR A 228 0.52 -12.79 -3.19
CA TYR A 228 0.91 -14.08 -3.74
C TYR A 228 0.43 -15.25 -2.90
N CYS A 229 0.39 -15.14 -1.57
CA CYS A 229 -0.20 -16.17 -0.71
C CYS A 229 -1.68 -16.38 -1.02
N TYR A 230 -2.44 -15.29 -1.17
CA TYR A 230 -3.86 -15.38 -1.51
C TYR A 230 -4.09 -15.99 -2.88
N GLY A 231 -3.43 -15.46 -3.92
CA GLY A 231 -3.54 -16.02 -5.26
C GLY A 231 -3.09 -17.48 -5.32
N TYR A 232 -2.06 -17.86 -4.55
CA TYR A 232 -1.61 -19.24 -4.47
C TYR A 232 -2.65 -20.18 -3.86
N LEU A 233 -3.36 -19.77 -2.81
CA LEU A 233 -4.30 -20.63 -2.07
C LEU A 233 -5.73 -20.57 -2.59
N PHE A 234 -6.18 -19.43 -3.10
CA PHE A 234 -7.57 -19.19 -3.48
C PHE A 234 -7.76 -18.92 -4.98
N GLY A 235 -6.68 -18.63 -5.70
CA GLY A 235 -6.74 -18.25 -7.12
C GLY A 235 -7.28 -16.84 -7.31
N GLU A 236 -7.69 -16.57 -8.53
CA GLU A 236 -8.42 -15.35 -8.95
C GLU A 236 -9.70 -15.80 -9.68
N GLU A 237 -10.63 -14.89 -10.01
CA GLU A 237 -11.95 -15.25 -10.57
C GLU A 237 -11.88 -16.15 -11.81
N ASN A 238 -10.97 -15.84 -12.75
CA ASN A 238 -10.80 -16.58 -14.01
C ASN A 238 -9.82 -17.76 -13.89
N THR A 239 -9.15 -17.91 -12.74
CA THR A 239 -8.29 -19.07 -12.42
C THR A 239 -8.48 -19.47 -10.95
N PRO A 240 -9.68 -19.94 -10.57
CA PRO A 240 -9.99 -20.21 -9.17
C PRO A 240 -9.29 -21.48 -8.69
N THR A 241 -9.02 -21.58 -7.38
CA THR A 241 -8.50 -22.83 -6.80
C THR A 241 -9.54 -23.96 -6.77
N PHE A 242 -10.82 -23.59 -6.83
CA PHE A 242 -11.98 -24.47 -6.71
C PHE A 242 -12.81 -24.41 -8.00
N ASP A 243 -13.18 -25.56 -8.57
CA ASP A 243 -13.94 -25.66 -9.83
C ASP A 243 -15.38 -25.14 -9.68
N GLU A 244 -16.00 -25.42 -8.53
CA GLU A 244 -17.29 -24.87 -8.15
C GLU A 244 -17.07 -23.82 -7.06
N HIS A 245 -17.34 -22.54 -7.38
CA HIS A 245 -17.30 -21.44 -6.41
C HIS A 245 -18.13 -21.82 -5.16
N GLU A 246 -17.56 -21.60 -3.98
CA GLU A 246 -18.12 -21.93 -2.64
C GLU A 246 -18.03 -23.40 -2.18
N LYS A 247 -17.64 -24.35 -3.04
CA LYS A 247 -17.57 -25.78 -2.65
C LYS A 247 -16.15 -26.23 -2.37
N LEU A 248 -15.79 -26.41 -1.10
CA LEU A 248 -14.44 -26.83 -0.68
C LEU A 248 -13.99 -28.17 -1.30
N SER A 249 -14.92 -29.09 -1.56
CA SER A 249 -14.60 -30.39 -2.16
C SER A 249 -14.22 -30.31 -3.64
N SER A 250 -14.41 -29.17 -4.31
CA SER A 250 -14.11 -28.96 -5.73
C SER A 250 -12.70 -28.41 -5.97
N ILE A 251 -11.81 -28.45 -4.95
CA ILE A 251 -10.40 -28.09 -5.11
C ILE A 251 -9.78 -28.83 -6.29
N LEU A 252 -9.13 -28.08 -7.18
CA LEU A 252 -8.52 -28.63 -8.38
C LEU A 252 -7.41 -29.65 -8.02
N PRO A 253 -7.38 -30.85 -8.63
CA PRO A 253 -6.43 -31.91 -8.29
C PRO A 253 -4.95 -31.49 -8.40
N GLU A 254 -4.61 -30.67 -9.39
CA GLU A 254 -3.28 -30.13 -9.61
C GLU A 254 -2.84 -29.21 -8.47
N ASN A 255 -3.73 -28.31 -8.01
CA ASN A 255 -3.47 -27.41 -6.89
C ASN A 255 -3.30 -28.21 -5.61
N LYS A 256 -4.20 -29.17 -5.33
CA LYS A 256 -4.09 -30.04 -4.15
C LYS A 256 -2.79 -30.84 -4.14
N THR A 257 -2.38 -31.38 -5.29
CA THR A 257 -1.13 -32.14 -5.43
C THR A 257 0.09 -31.25 -5.16
N GLU A 258 0.07 -30.04 -5.69
CA GLU A 258 1.12 -29.06 -5.50
C GLU A 258 1.21 -28.63 -4.02
N TYR A 259 0.09 -28.32 -3.35
CA TYR A 259 0.07 -27.94 -1.93
C TYR A 259 0.62 -29.06 -1.03
N ILE A 260 0.26 -30.31 -1.29
CA ILE A 260 0.81 -31.47 -0.54
C ILE A 260 2.32 -31.56 -0.73
N SER A 261 2.80 -31.35 -1.96
CA SER A 261 4.24 -31.33 -2.26
C SER A 261 4.95 -30.15 -1.59
N PHE A 262 4.32 -28.97 -1.58
CA PHE A 262 4.82 -27.77 -0.94
C PHE A 262 5.00 -27.97 0.56
N VAL A 263 3.98 -28.51 1.26
CA VAL A 263 4.08 -28.80 2.70
C VAL A 263 5.20 -29.79 2.98
N ARG A 264 5.34 -30.86 2.18
CA ARG A 264 6.44 -31.84 2.36
C ARG A 264 7.83 -31.22 2.24
N GLN A 265 8.00 -30.21 1.39
CA GLN A 265 9.29 -29.56 1.16
C GLN A 265 9.57 -28.42 2.14
N TYR A 266 8.51 -27.71 2.57
CA TYR A 266 8.61 -26.43 3.28
C TYR A 266 7.84 -26.40 4.61
N GLU A 267 7.55 -27.55 5.24
CA GLU A 267 6.80 -27.62 6.51
C GLU A 267 7.34 -26.73 7.64
N ASN A 268 8.63 -26.41 7.61
CA ASN A 268 9.29 -25.59 8.63
C ASN A 268 9.15 -24.08 8.38
N THR A 269 8.71 -23.66 7.18
CA THR A 269 8.49 -22.25 6.87
C THR A 269 7.13 -21.75 7.39
N LYS A 270 6.93 -20.43 7.43
CA LYS A 270 5.64 -19.86 7.88
C LYS A 270 4.57 -20.15 6.84
N THR A 271 4.88 -19.97 5.56
CA THR A 271 4.00 -20.33 4.45
C THR A 271 3.67 -21.82 4.46
N GLY A 272 4.64 -22.71 4.65
CA GLY A 272 4.36 -24.16 4.68
C GLY A 272 3.38 -24.55 5.77
N LYS A 273 3.45 -23.89 6.93
CA LYS A 273 2.46 -24.06 8.02
C LYS A 273 1.09 -23.53 7.62
N ILE A 274 1.00 -22.37 6.98
CA ILE A 274 -0.27 -21.80 6.48
C ILE A 274 -0.92 -22.73 5.44
N VAL A 275 -0.14 -23.24 4.49
CA VAL A 275 -0.62 -24.18 3.46
C VAL A 275 -1.10 -25.48 4.11
N LYS A 276 -0.38 -25.97 5.13
CA LYS A 276 -0.84 -27.12 5.92
C LYS A 276 -2.18 -26.83 6.62
N THR A 277 -2.32 -25.67 7.27
CA THR A 277 -3.58 -25.25 7.88
C THR A 277 -4.71 -25.13 6.86
N PHE A 278 -4.44 -24.63 5.66
CA PHE A 278 -5.41 -24.61 4.57
C PHE A 278 -5.89 -26.03 4.22
N LEU A 279 -4.96 -26.97 4.00
CA LEU A 279 -5.28 -28.37 3.69
C LEU A 279 -6.06 -29.06 4.81
N ASP A 280 -5.64 -28.87 6.06
CA ASP A 280 -6.28 -29.47 7.24
C ASP A 280 -7.73 -28.96 7.43
N ASN A 281 -8.02 -27.74 6.96
CA ASN A 281 -9.35 -27.13 7.08
C ASN A 281 -10.27 -27.31 5.86
N LEU A 282 -9.81 -27.95 4.77
CA LEU A 282 -10.66 -28.24 3.61
C LEU A 282 -11.87 -29.13 3.95
N THR A 283 -11.77 -29.95 4.99
CA THR A 283 -12.85 -30.86 5.42
C THR A 283 -13.65 -30.37 6.63
N THR A 284 -13.17 -29.34 7.34
CA THR A 284 -13.79 -28.85 8.58
C THR A 284 -14.43 -27.47 8.42
N ALA A 285 -13.92 -26.64 7.51
CA ALA A 285 -14.55 -25.36 7.17
C ALA A 285 -15.90 -25.59 6.47
N ARG A 286 -16.84 -24.67 6.68
CA ARG A 286 -18.22 -24.81 6.17
C ARG A 286 -18.38 -24.33 4.73
N SER A 287 -17.53 -23.41 4.29
CA SER A 287 -17.52 -22.84 2.95
C SER A 287 -16.13 -22.27 2.62
N VAL A 288 -15.91 -21.88 1.35
CA VAL A 288 -14.69 -21.16 0.95
C VAL A 288 -14.53 -19.86 1.74
N LEU A 289 -15.61 -19.12 1.99
CA LEU A 289 -15.59 -17.89 2.79
C LEU A 289 -15.16 -18.15 4.25
N ASP A 290 -15.65 -19.24 4.85
CA ASP A 290 -15.26 -19.67 6.20
C ASP A 290 -13.76 -20.01 6.25
N LEU A 291 -13.25 -20.70 5.21
CA LEU A 291 -11.83 -21.02 5.08
C LEU A 291 -10.97 -19.76 4.88
N GLN A 292 -11.41 -18.81 4.07
CA GLN A 292 -10.75 -17.51 3.92
C GLN A 292 -10.65 -16.78 5.27
N GLY A 293 -11.72 -16.77 6.06
CA GLY A 293 -11.72 -16.17 7.40
C GLY A 293 -10.70 -16.81 8.37
N ILE A 294 -10.39 -18.10 8.20
CA ILE A 294 -9.36 -18.81 8.98
C ILE A 294 -7.95 -18.46 8.48
N ILE A 295 -7.75 -18.39 7.17
CA ILE A 295 -6.42 -18.30 6.55
C ILE A 295 -5.94 -16.84 6.42
N ALA A 296 -6.84 -15.90 6.17
CA ALA A 296 -6.56 -14.48 6.00
C ALA A 296 -5.69 -13.88 7.11
N PRO A 297 -5.99 -14.09 8.41
CA PRO A 297 -5.17 -13.52 9.48
C PRO A 297 -3.77 -14.14 9.53
N LEU A 298 -3.64 -15.42 9.18
CA LEU A 298 -2.36 -16.14 9.21
C LEU A 298 -1.40 -15.64 8.13
N ILE A 299 -1.92 -15.34 6.93
CA ILE A 299 -1.15 -14.75 5.82
C ILE A 299 -0.61 -13.38 6.25
N LYS A 300 -1.51 -12.49 6.71
CA LYS A 300 -1.17 -11.10 7.06
C LYS A 300 -0.11 -10.99 8.15
N GLN A 301 -0.18 -11.87 9.15
CA GLN A 301 0.82 -11.89 10.23
C GLN A 301 2.06 -12.71 9.92
N ARG A 302 2.00 -13.56 8.88
CA ARG A 302 3.04 -14.53 8.57
C ARG A 302 3.38 -15.44 9.77
N ASN A 303 2.41 -15.68 10.67
CA ASN A 303 2.64 -16.47 11.87
C ASN A 303 1.37 -17.18 12.35
N ILE A 304 1.52 -18.47 12.67
CA ILE A 304 0.45 -19.31 13.23
C ILE A 304 0.40 -19.30 14.76
N ASN A 305 1.45 -18.81 15.42
CA ASN A 305 1.62 -18.93 16.87
C ASN A 305 1.25 -17.66 17.64
N GLU A 306 0.90 -16.58 16.95
CA GLU A 306 0.65 -15.29 17.58
C GLU A 306 -0.78 -15.15 18.12
N PHE A 307 -1.75 -15.83 17.49
CA PHE A 307 -3.13 -15.86 17.95
C PHE A 307 -3.64 -17.28 18.17
N GLU A 308 -4.21 -17.53 19.33
CA GLU A 308 -5.06 -18.70 19.54
C GLU A 308 -6.49 -18.33 19.10
N ILE A 309 -6.68 -18.17 17.77
CA ILE A 309 -8.00 -17.99 17.15
C ILE A 309 -8.81 -19.27 17.41
N LEU A 310 -10.03 -19.09 17.88
CA LEU A 310 -10.93 -20.19 18.22
C LEU A 310 -11.98 -20.35 17.11
N PRO A 311 -12.48 -21.58 16.87
CA PRO A 311 -13.64 -21.77 16.02
C PRO A 311 -14.86 -21.03 16.59
N LYS A 312 -15.89 -20.85 15.76
CA LYS A 312 -17.17 -20.29 16.21
C LYS A 312 -17.68 -21.04 17.45
N GLN A 313 -18.09 -20.29 18.46
CA GLN A 313 -18.55 -20.83 19.73
C GLN A 313 -20.06 -21.13 19.63
N SER A 314 -20.45 -22.39 19.78
CA SER A 314 -21.85 -22.82 19.57
C SER A 314 -22.83 -22.19 20.56
N ASP A 315 -22.34 -21.73 21.71
CA ASP A 315 -23.10 -21.10 22.79
C ASP A 315 -23.14 -19.56 22.70
N PHE A 316 -22.43 -18.97 21.73
CA PHE A 316 -22.40 -17.52 21.54
C PHE A 316 -22.34 -17.21 20.06
N LEU A 317 -23.48 -16.85 19.48
CA LEU A 317 -23.64 -16.56 18.06
C LEU A 317 -24.29 -15.18 17.89
N GLU A 318 -24.63 -14.83 16.65
CA GLU A 318 -25.22 -13.55 16.26
C GLU A 318 -26.44 -13.18 17.12
N ALA A 319 -27.29 -14.15 17.49
CA ALA A 319 -28.48 -13.93 18.31
C ALA A 319 -28.13 -13.53 19.76
N GLN A 320 -27.16 -14.20 20.40
CA GLN A 320 -26.72 -13.87 21.75
C GLN A 320 -26.02 -12.51 21.76
N ILE A 321 -25.18 -12.24 20.76
CA ILE A 321 -24.51 -10.96 20.58
C ILE A 321 -25.57 -9.85 20.44
N ALA A 322 -26.55 -10.01 19.55
CA ALA A 322 -27.63 -9.04 19.37
C ALA A 322 -28.38 -8.75 20.69
N GLY A 323 -28.66 -9.79 21.48
CA GLY A 323 -29.26 -9.65 22.81
C GLY A 323 -28.42 -8.82 23.78
N LEU A 324 -27.10 -9.01 23.78
CA LEU A 324 -26.18 -8.27 24.66
C LEU A 324 -25.86 -6.85 24.18
N THR A 325 -25.93 -6.57 22.87
CA THR A 325 -25.69 -5.23 22.32
C THR A 325 -26.93 -4.34 22.36
N LYS A 326 -28.12 -4.94 22.32
CA LYS A 326 -29.41 -4.24 22.21
C LYS A 326 -29.62 -3.13 23.24
N PRO A 327 -29.33 -3.30 24.54
CA PRO A 327 -29.56 -2.25 25.53
C PRO A 327 -28.81 -0.94 25.26
N VAL A 328 -27.67 -0.99 24.58
CA VAL A 328 -26.93 0.22 24.17
C VAL A 328 -27.43 0.71 22.83
N TYR A 329 -27.61 -0.17 21.84
CA TYR A 329 -28.04 0.25 20.51
C TYR A 329 -29.45 0.87 20.48
N ASP A 330 -30.35 0.45 21.37
CA ASP A 330 -31.67 1.06 21.51
C ASP A 330 -31.61 2.53 22.01
N THR A 331 -30.47 2.97 22.55
CA THR A 331 -30.25 4.34 23.02
C THR A 331 -29.60 5.25 21.98
N LEU A 332 -29.09 4.68 20.88
CA LEU A 332 -28.40 5.44 19.84
C LEU A 332 -29.38 5.92 18.76
N PRO A 333 -29.15 7.12 18.19
CA PRO A 333 -29.94 7.57 17.05
C PRO A 333 -29.72 6.65 15.85
N ILE A 334 -30.80 6.38 15.12
CA ILE A 334 -30.76 5.67 13.83
C ILE A 334 -30.92 6.62 12.64
N GLU A 335 -31.00 7.93 12.90
CA GLU A 335 -31.03 8.97 11.86
C GLU A 335 -29.77 9.83 11.93
N ILE A 336 -29.15 10.07 10.77
CA ILE A 336 -28.06 11.03 10.60
C ILE A 336 -28.61 12.29 9.95
N HIS A 337 -28.40 13.44 10.59
CA HIS A 337 -28.74 14.74 10.00
C HIS A 337 -27.60 15.23 9.09
N MET A 338 -27.88 15.32 7.79
CA MET A 338 -26.96 15.94 6.83
C MET A 338 -27.09 17.46 6.85
N SER A 339 -25.96 18.17 6.85
CA SER A 339 -25.96 19.63 6.74
C SER A 339 -26.61 20.08 5.41
N GLY A 340 -27.80 20.69 5.49
CA GLY A 340 -28.54 21.20 4.33
C GLY A 340 -29.33 20.15 3.53
N GLY A 341 -29.51 18.93 4.06
CA GLY A 341 -30.24 17.84 3.40
C GLY A 341 -31.22 17.09 4.33
N PRO A 342 -31.99 16.11 3.80
CA PRO A 342 -32.87 15.28 4.60
C PRO A 342 -32.09 14.38 5.56
N SER A 343 -32.70 13.99 6.68
CA SER A 343 -32.17 12.92 7.53
C SER A 343 -32.08 11.62 6.73
N VAL A 344 -31.06 10.82 7.00
CA VAL A 344 -30.90 9.49 6.41
C VAL A 344 -30.92 8.44 7.50
N GLU A 345 -31.68 7.37 7.29
CA GLU A 345 -31.74 6.24 8.21
C GLU A 345 -30.48 5.36 8.09
N LEU A 346 -29.96 4.96 9.24
CA LEU A 346 -28.78 4.14 9.40
C LEU A 346 -29.14 2.66 9.39
N THR A 347 -28.48 1.89 8.55
CA THR A 347 -28.47 0.42 8.62
C THR A 347 -27.23 -0.04 9.37
N ARG A 348 -27.43 -0.75 10.47
CA ARG A 348 -26.36 -1.43 11.22
C ARG A 348 -26.34 -2.91 10.84
N THR A 349 -25.17 -3.41 10.45
CA THR A 349 -24.98 -4.79 10.01
C THR A 349 -23.77 -5.39 10.71
N THR A 350 -23.89 -6.63 11.17
CA THR A 350 -22.74 -7.37 11.69
C THR A 350 -21.77 -7.62 10.55
N ASP A 351 -20.55 -7.12 10.68
CA ASP A 351 -19.47 -7.31 9.72
C ASP A 351 -18.75 -8.64 10.03
N SER A 352 -18.15 -8.71 11.21
CA SER A 352 -17.24 -9.80 11.57
C SER A 352 -17.38 -10.18 13.04
N ILE A 353 -17.30 -11.49 13.33
CA ILE A 353 -17.30 -12.03 14.69
C ILE A 353 -16.08 -12.95 14.85
N ILE A 354 -15.21 -12.64 15.79
CA ILE A 354 -13.93 -13.34 15.98
C ILE A 354 -13.78 -13.83 17.41
N TYR A 355 -13.52 -15.11 17.56
CA TYR A 355 -13.24 -15.75 18.84
C TYR A 355 -11.74 -15.99 18.97
N PHE A 356 -11.19 -15.69 20.13
CA PHE A 356 -9.76 -15.89 20.38
C PHE A 356 -9.51 -16.05 21.86
N LYS A 357 -8.36 -16.65 22.18
CA LYS A 357 -7.86 -16.74 23.54
C LYS A 357 -6.72 -15.74 23.74
N GLN A 358 -6.79 -15.01 24.86
CA GLN A 358 -5.76 -14.09 25.31
C GLN A 358 -5.59 -14.24 26.82
N ASN A 359 -4.35 -14.45 27.27
CA ASN A 359 -4.03 -14.61 28.69
C ASN A 359 -4.93 -15.64 29.41
N ASN A 360 -5.13 -16.81 28.79
CA ASN A 360 -6.02 -17.91 29.25
C ASN A 360 -7.53 -17.59 29.32
N ASN A 361 -7.96 -16.40 28.90
CA ASN A 361 -9.37 -16.05 28.80
C ASN A 361 -9.86 -16.18 27.37
N ILE A 362 -11.11 -16.60 27.21
CA ILE A 362 -11.79 -16.69 25.92
C ILE A 362 -12.56 -15.39 25.68
N TYR A 363 -12.29 -14.76 24.54
CA TYR A 363 -12.89 -13.51 24.11
C TYR A 363 -13.62 -13.67 22.79
N CYS A 364 -14.56 -12.76 22.56
CA CYS A 364 -15.23 -12.56 21.28
C CYS A 364 -15.18 -11.07 20.96
N LEU A 365 -14.74 -10.72 19.76
CA LEU A 365 -14.88 -9.39 19.18
C LEU A 365 -15.98 -9.44 18.13
N ALA A 366 -16.95 -8.53 18.20
CA ALA A 366 -17.96 -8.35 17.16
C ALA A 366 -17.86 -6.92 16.59
N MET A 367 -17.68 -6.84 15.28
CA MET A 367 -17.61 -5.59 14.53
C MET A 367 -18.93 -5.36 13.81
N PHE A 368 -19.45 -4.14 13.87
CA PHE A 368 -20.68 -3.75 13.21
C PHE A 368 -20.43 -2.56 12.29
N THR A 369 -20.71 -2.72 11.00
CA THR A 369 -20.71 -1.61 10.05
C THR A 369 -22.03 -0.87 10.12
N ASN A 370 -21.94 0.44 10.28
CA ASN A 370 -23.06 1.37 10.27
C ASN A 370 -23.02 2.09 8.94
N THR A 371 -24.10 2.07 8.17
CA THR A 371 -24.13 2.63 6.80
C THR A 371 -25.42 3.41 6.56
N ALA A 372 -25.35 4.50 5.80
CA ALA A 372 -26.52 5.27 5.40
C ALA A 372 -26.59 5.41 3.87
N LYS A 373 -27.77 5.17 3.28
CA LYS A 373 -28.00 5.31 1.83
C LYS A 373 -28.44 6.74 1.50
N GLY A 374 -27.58 7.53 0.86
CA GLY A 374 -27.99 8.82 0.27
C GLY A 374 -28.29 8.75 -1.22
N ALA A 375 -28.87 9.83 -1.74
CA ALA A 375 -29.05 10.04 -3.17
C ALA A 375 -27.71 10.33 -3.85
N GLY A 376 -26.95 9.28 -4.20
CA GLY A 376 -25.84 9.36 -5.16
C GLY A 376 -24.44 8.95 -4.66
N ALA A 377 -24.22 8.77 -3.35
CA ALA A 377 -23.00 8.22 -2.75
C ALA A 377 -23.31 7.71 -1.33
N PRO A 378 -22.57 6.72 -0.76
CA PRO A 378 -22.70 6.38 0.65
C PRO A 378 -22.40 7.63 1.49
N VAL A 379 -23.40 8.05 2.28
CA VAL A 379 -23.40 9.36 2.94
C VAL A 379 -22.46 9.42 4.12
N SER A 380 -22.22 8.27 4.76
CA SER A 380 -21.26 8.06 5.84
C SER A 380 -21.45 6.63 6.33
N GLY A 381 -20.44 6.12 7.02
CA GLY A 381 -20.57 4.91 7.80
C GLY A 381 -19.34 4.66 8.64
N TRP A 382 -19.45 3.94 9.75
CA TRP A 382 -18.34 3.65 10.65
C TRP A 382 -18.46 2.23 11.19
N VAL A 383 -17.40 1.78 11.86
CA VAL A 383 -17.39 0.49 12.55
C VAL A 383 -17.53 0.69 14.06
N ASP A 384 -18.53 0.02 14.65
CA ASP A 384 -18.60 -0.18 16.10
C ASP A 384 -17.86 -1.48 16.46
N VAL A 385 -17.13 -1.50 17.57
CA VAL A 385 -16.42 -2.69 18.07
C VAL A 385 -16.94 -3.06 19.45
N TRP A 386 -17.34 -4.31 19.59
CA TRP A 386 -17.79 -4.89 20.84
C TRP A 386 -16.85 -6.00 21.29
N ALA A 387 -16.52 -6.01 22.57
CA ALA A 387 -15.73 -7.06 23.20
C ALA A 387 -16.58 -7.79 24.26
N PHE A 388 -16.54 -9.11 24.17
CA PHE A 388 -17.18 -10.02 25.11
C PHE A 388 -16.15 -10.98 25.68
N LYS A 389 -16.39 -11.43 26.90
CA LYS A 389 -15.55 -12.41 27.59
C LYS A 389 -16.40 -13.56 28.10
N LYS A 390 -15.89 -14.78 27.99
CA LYS A 390 -16.48 -15.95 28.63
C LYS A 390 -15.97 -16.07 30.06
N ALA A 391 -16.86 -16.03 31.03
CA ALA A 391 -16.58 -16.23 32.45
C ALA A 391 -17.66 -17.12 33.07
N ASP A 392 -17.24 -18.17 33.80
CA ASP A 392 -18.14 -19.16 34.41
C ASP A 392 -19.20 -19.71 33.42
N ASP A 393 -18.73 -20.10 32.22
CA ASP A 393 -19.56 -20.56 31.09
C ASP A 393 -20.65 -19.59 30.61
N ARG A 394 -20.53 -18.30 30.97
CA ARG A 394 -21.42 -17.24 30.49
C ARG A 394 -20.66 -16.17 29.74
N TRP A 395 -21.25 -15.69 28.66
CA TRP A 395 -20.74 -14.58 27.90
C TRP A 395 -21.30 -13.26 28.42
N GLN A 396 -20.42 -12.28 28.56
CA GLN A 396 -20.78 -10.94 29.00
C GLN A 396 -20.07 -9.88 28.18
N THR A 397 -20.75 -8.76 27.95
CA THR A 397 -20.14 -7.55 27.40
C THR A 397 -19.13 -7.00 28.41
N ILE A 398 -17.88 -6.82 27.98
CA ILE A 398 -16.83 -6.23 28.82
C ILE A 398 -16.45 -4.82 28.39
N SER A 399 -16.57 -4.51 27.11
CA SER A 399 -16.26 -3.18 26.56
C SER A 399 -16.89 -3.02 25.18
N TYR A 400 -17.16 -1.78 24.78
CA TYR A 400 -17.52 -1.44 23.41
C TYR A 400 -16.99 -0.06 23.06
N LEU A 401 -16.77 0.18 21.77
CA LEU A 401 -16.51 1.50 21.19
C LEU A 401 -17.53 1.68 20.06
N ILE A 402 -18.38 2.69 20.22
CA ILE A 402 -19.25 3.18 19.15
C ILE A 402 -18.43 4.19 18.34
N GLU A 403 -18.59 4.21 17.01
CA GLU A 403 -17.77 5.05 16.12
C GLU A 403 -16.26 4.77 16.33
N ALA A 404 -15.93 3.49 16.49
CA ALA A 404 -14.58 3.06 16.86
C ALA A 404 -13.54 3.40 15.80
N GLY A 405 -13.95 3.49 14.53
CA GLY A 405 -13.10 3.90 13.42
C GLY A 405 -13.80 3.76 12.08
N GLY A 406 -13.05 4.11 11.04
CA GLY A 406 -13.56 4.14 9.67
C GLY A 406 -14.46 5.35 9.38
N GLY A 407 -14.80 5.54 8.10
CA GLY A 407 -15.87 6.45 7.70
C GLY A 407 -15.54 7.92 7.51
N GLY A 408 -15.53 8.39 6.26
CA GLY A 408 -15.71 9.80 5.92
C GLY A 408 -17.03 10.04 5.20
N MET A 409 -17.51 11.28 5.21
CA MET A 409 -18.64 11.69 4.36
C MET A 409 -18.23 11.54 2.89
N TYR A 410 -18.97 10.80 2.06
CA TYR A 410 -18.61 10.49 0.66
C TYR A 410 -17.44 9.49 0.51
N GLY A 411 -17.43 8.39 1.25
CA GLY A 411 -16.35 7.41 1.20
C GLY A 411 -16.74 5.99 1.63
N SER A 412 -15.73 5.14 1.85
CA SER A 412 -15.95 3.80 2.41
C SER A 412 -16.43 3.92 3.85
N SER A 413 -17.52 3.21 4.19
CA SER A 413 -18.23 3.22 5.48
C SER A 413 -17.45 2.64 6.67
N GLY A 414 -16.13 2.53 6.56
CA GLY A 414 -15.31 1.77 7.47
C GLY A 414 -15.49 0.25 7.29
N TYR A 415 -14.44 -0.51 7.53
CA TYR A 415 -14.50 -1.97 7.51
C TYR A 415 -13.49 -2.56 8.48
N PHE A 416 -13.82 -3.73 9.05
CA PHE A 416 -12.82 -4.52 9.74
C PHE A 416 -11.74 -4.95 8.73
N ASN A 417 -10.50 -4.53 8.96
CA ASN A 417 -9.38 -4.89 8.10
C ASN A 417 -8.77 -6.22 8.56
N ASN A 418 -8.32 -6.29 9.82
CA ASN A 418 -7.67 -7.49 10.36
C ASN A 418 -7.41 -7.41 11.88
N LEU A 419 -7.02 -8.55 12.47
CA LEU A 419 -6.41 -8.61 13.79
C LEU A 419 -4.87 -8.53 13.69
N ILE A 420 -4.25 -7.83 14.65
CA ILE A 420 -2.79 -7.79 14.81
C ILE A 420 -2.36 -7.96 16.27
N LYS A 421 -1.12 -8.42 16.50
CA LYS A 421 -0.53 -8.45 17.83
C LYS A 421 0.16 -7.12 18.13
N VAL A 422 -0.18 -6.55 19.28
CA VAL A 422 0.49 -5.36 19.82
C VAL A 422 1.35 -5.82 20.98
N GLY A 423 2.55 -6.32 20.66
CA GLY A 423 3.34 -7.09 21.63
C GLY A 423 2.81 -8.51 21.83
N ASP A 424 3.38 -9.22 22.80
CA ASP A 424 3.01 -10.62 23.08
C ASP A 424 1.62 -10.76 23.72
N LYS A 425 1.12 -9.70 24.35
CA LYS A 425 -0.02 -9.77 25.28
C LYS A 425 -1.33 -9.21 24.76
N LEU A 426 -1.30 -8.35 23.74
CA LEU A 426 -2.50 -7.62 23.30
C LEU A 426 -2.90 -7.97 21.88
N THR A 427 -4.17 -8.28 21.72
CA THR A 427 -4.85 -8.33 20.44
C THR A 427 -5.33 -6.93 20.06
N GLY A 428 -4.96 -6.50 18.86
CA GLY A 428 -5.41 -5.29 18.20
C GLY A 428 -6.36 -5.57 17.04
N VAL A 429 -7.34 -4.71 16.85
CA VAL A 429 -8.30 -4.67 15.75
C VAL A 429 -7.93 -3.48 14.87
N VAL A 430 -7.65 -3.73 13.60
CA VAL A 430 -7.43 -2.70 12.59
C VAL A 430 -8.75 -2.44 11.88
N ILE A 431 -9.18 -1.18 11.84
CA ILE A 431 -10.33 -0.72 11.09
C ILE A 431 -9.84 0.22 10.00
N GLY A 432 -10.15 -0.12 8.75
CA GLY A 432 -9.86 0.74 7.61
C GLY A 432 -10.98 1.75 7.40
N GLY A 433 -10.64 2.96 6.94
CA GLY A 433 -11.57 4.01 6.54
C GLY A 433 -11.09 4.72 5.27
N ALA A 434 -12.01 5.33 4.54
CA ALA A 434 -11.66 6.17 3.41
C ALA A 434 -12.70 7.25 3.12
N ILE A 435 -12.27 8.29 2.42
CA ILE A 435 -13.09 9.40 1.94
C ILE A 435 -12.66 9.81 0.53
N THR A 436 -13.63 10.11 -0.32
CA THR A 436 -13.41 10.63 -1.67
C THR A 436 -14.26 11.88 -1.87
N HIS A 437 -13.62 13.02 -2.12
CA HIS A 437 -14.33 14.27 -2.33
C HIS A 437 -13.61 15.18 -3.33
N MET A 438 -14.31 15.54 -4.41
CA MET A 438 -13.85 16.50 -5.44
C MET A 438 -12.43 16.19 -5.97
N GLY A 439 -12.18 14.93 -6.33
CA GLY A 439 -10.87 14.47 -6.82
C GLY A 439 -9.84 14.17 -5.73
N SER A 440 -10.12 14.53 -4.47
CA SER A 440 -9.27 14.14 -3.34
C SER A 440 -9.70 12.77 -2.80
N ASN A 441 -8.74 11.90 -2.55
CA ASN A 441 -8.96 10.61 -1.89
C ASN A 441 -8.06 10.53 -0.67
N ALA A 442 -8.60 10.08 0.46
CA ALA A 442 -7.80 9.72 1.61
C ALA A 442 -8.29 8.41 2.22
N SER A 443 -7.37 7.62 2.75
CA SER A 443 -7.66 6.42 3.52
C SER A 443 -6.84 6.40 4.80
N TRP A 444 -7.33 5.68 5.81
CA TRP A 444 -6.67 5.57 7.11
C TRP A 444 -6.95 4.23 7.76
N ASP A 445 -6.07 3.87 8.69
CA ASP A 445 -6.25 2.75 9.60
C ASP A 445 -6.35 3.29 11.04
N ASP A 446 -7.35 2.80 11.78
CA ASP A 446 -7.46 2.93 13.22
C ASP A 446 -7.06 1.60 13.88
N LEU A 447 -6.21 1.64 14.92
CA LEU A 447 -5.89 0.45 15.72
C LEU A 447 -6.55 0.56 17.10
N ILE A 448 -7.33 -0.46 17.44
CA ILE A 448 -7.98 -0.59 18.75
C ILE A 448 -7.42 -1.82 19.45
N VAL A 449 -6.98 -1.69 20.69
CA VAL A 449 -6.50 -2.85 21.48
C VAL A 449 -7.49 -3.24 22.56
N LEU A 450 -7.58 -4.54 22.84
CA LEU A 450 -8.25 -5.06 24.03
C LEU A 450 -7.21 -5.27 25.14
N LYS A 451 -7.16 -4.35 26.10
CA LYS A 451 -6.26 -4.40 27.26
C LYS A 451 -7.06 -4.31 28.55
N ASP A 452 -6.81 -5.23 29.47
CA ASP A 452 -7.46 -5.28 30.79
C ASP A 452 -8.99 -5.18 30.69
N ASP A 453 -9.55 -5.99 29.77
CA ASP A 453 -10.98 -6.05 29.43
C ASP A 453 -11.58 -4.72 28.91
N LYS A 454 -10.76 -3.76 28.46
CA LYS A 454 -11.18 -2.49 27.85
C LYS A 454 -10.66 -2.33 26.42
N LEU A 455 -11.54 -1.84 25.55
CA LEU A 455 -11.17 -1.42 24.20
C LEU A 455 -10.63 0.01 24.23
N MET A 456 -9.50 0.24 23.57
CA MET A 456 -8.87 1.56 23.49
C MET A 456 -8.32 1.79 22.09
N LYS A 457 -8.64 2.92 21.46
CA LYS A 457 -7.96 3.36 20.24
C LYS A 457 -6.53 3.80 20.59
N VAL A 458 -5.54 3.21 19.92
CA VAL A 458 -4.11 3.43 20.18
C VAL A 458 -3.36 3.98 18.97
N LEU A 459 -3.98 3.97 17.78
CA LEU A 459 -3.45 4.52 16.55
C LEU A 459 -4.60 5.10 15.72
N HIS A 460 -4.36 6.25 15.13
CA HIS A 460 -5.00 6.70 13.91
C HIS A 460 -3.88 7.04 12.93
N LEU A 461 -3.96 6.54 11.70
CA LEU A 461 -2.92 6.74 10.69
C LEU A 461 -3.55 6.87 9.31
N VAL A 462 -3.38 8.02 8.66
CA VAL A 462 -3.72 8.21 7.25
C VAL A 462 -2.76 7.37 6.42
N THR A 463 -3.28 6.34 5.76
CA THR A 463 -2.54 5.38 4.94
C THR A 463 -2.41 5.86 3.50
N GLN A 464 -3.29 6.71 3.02
CA GLN A 464 -3.16 7.35 1.71
C GLN A 464 -3.78 8.74 1.70
N SER A 465 -3.17 9.65 0.95
CA SER A 465 -3.76 10.93 0.58
C SER A 465 -3.33 11.27 -0.85
N SER A 466 -4.30 11.40 -1.75
CA SER A 466 -4.07 11.68 -3.16
C SER A 466 -5.05 12.71 -3.70
N TYR A 467 -4.65 13.36 -4.79
CA TYR A 467 -5.48 14.30 -5.53
C TYR A 467 -5.38 14.00 -7.03
N GLU A 468 -6.53 13.79 -7.64
CA GLU A 468 -6.73 13.59 -9.06
C GLU A 468 -7.47 14.80 -9.65
N GLY A 469 -6.81 15.45 -10.62
CA GLY A 469 -7.38 16.57 -11.36
C GLY A 469 -7.88 16.16 -12.74
N ALA A 470 -8.24 17.15 -13.56
CA ALA A 470 -8.75 16.91 -14.93
C ALA A 470 -7.75 16.19 -15.87
N THR A 471 -6.47 16.12 -15.49
CA THR A 471 -5.39 15.52 -16.27
C THR A 471 -4.83 14.25 -15.61
N GLY A 472 -5.60 13.63 -14.71
CA GLY A 472 -5.19 12.46 -13.93
C GLY A 472 -4.56 12.80 -12.58
N MET A 473 -3.92 11.80 -11.98
CA MET A 473 -3.32 11.88 -10.65
C MET A 473 -2.25 12.99 -10.61
N GLN A 474 -2.39 13.94 -9.69
CA GLN A 474 -1.46 15.07 -9.54
C GLN A 474 -0.59 14.96 -8.30
N LYS A 475 -1.11 14.35 -7.23
CA LYS A 475 -0.41 14.13 -5.96
C LYS A 475 -0.82 12.79 -5.40
N CYS A 476 0.13 12.06 -4.85
CA CYS A 476 -0.14 10.80 -4.18
C CYS A 476 0.93 10.55 -3.11
N ASN A 477 0.50 10.52 -1.86
CA ASN A 477 1.31 10.08 -0.73
C ASN A 477 0.65 8.87 -0.10
N GLU A 478 1.46 7.89 0.27
CA GLU A 478 1.00 6.68 0.94
C GLU A 478 1.89 6.40 2.14
N ASN A 479 1.29 5.94 3.23
CA ASN A 479 1.95 5.53 4.45
C ASN A 479 1.60 4.07 4.71
N ARG A 480 2.59 3.20 4.55
CA ARG A 480 2.48 1.80 4.96
C ARG A 480 3.06 1.62 6.34
N TRP A 481 2.52 0.69 7.10
CA TRP A 481 2.94 0.47 8.46
C TRP A 481 2.95 -1.00 8.85
N LEU A 482 3.77 -1.32 9.84
CA LEU A 482 3.82 -2.63 10.50
C LEU A 482 4.24 -2.47 11.95
N LEU A 483 4.00 -3.49 12.76
CA LEU A 483 4.52 -3.56 14.13
C LEU A 483 5.74 -4.47 14.15
N GLU A 484 6.87 -3.93 14.62
CA GLU A 484 8.15 -4.62 14.67
C GLU A 484 8.50 -5.05 16.10
N HIS A 485 8.91 -6.30 16.25
CA HIS A 485 9.34 -6.85 17.54
C HIS A 485 10.62 -6.14 18.01
N SER A 486 10.49 -5.31 19.04
CA SER A 486 11.59 -4.48 19.55
C SER A 486 12.30 -5.07 20.77
N GLY A 487 11.98 -6.32 21.15
CA GLY A 487 12.45 -6.95 22.39
C GLY A 487 11.80 -6.37 23.66
N LYS A 488 10.85 -5.45 23.48
CA LYS A 488 10.02 -4.85 24.53
C LYS A 488 8.70 -5.61 24.64
N GLU A 489 7.96 -5.36 25.73
CA GLU A 489 6.62 -5.93 25.93
C GLU A 489 5.65 -5.58 24.78
N PHE A 490 5.77 -4.37 24.22
CA PHE A 490 4.98 -3.90 23.10
C PHE A 490 5.86 -3.64 21.89
N TYR A 491 5.38 -4.03 20.72
CA TYR A 491 6.08 -3.83 19.46
C TYR A 491 6.17 -2.34 19.12
N ASP A 492 7.22 -1.95 18.39
CA ASP A 492 7.35 -0.58 17.91
C ASP A 492 6.59 -0.44 16.57
N LEU A 493 5.89 0.68 16.38
CA LEU A 493 5.21 1.00 15.13
C LEU A 493 6.24 1.53 14.13
N ILE A 494 6.30 0.88 12.98
CA ILE A 494 7.09 1.31 11.83
C ILE A 494 6.14 1.96 10.82
N ILE A 495 6.44 3.19 10.43
CA ILE A 495 5.74 3.86 9.32
C ILE A 495 6.74 4.12 8.21
N VAL A 496 6.43 3.66 7.02
CA VAL A 496 7.15 3.96 5.79
C VAL A 496 6.25 4.82 4.92
N SER A 497 6.65 6.08 4.74
CA SER A 497 6.02 7.01 3.82
C SER A 497 6.67 6.91 2.44
N GLY A 498 5.84 6.91 1.41
CA GLY A 498 6.25 6.79 0.02
C GLY A 498 5.37 7.60 -0.93
N SER A 499 5.86 7.73 -2.16
CA SER A 499 5.07 8.21 -3.29
C SER A 499 4.21 7.05 -3.78
N CYS A 500 2.95 7.30 -4.09
CA CYS A 500 2.07 6.33 -4.75
C CYS A 500 1.75 6.70 -6.21
N ILE A 501 2.59 7.55 -6.81
CA ILE A 501 2.42 8.07 -8.17
C ILE A 501 2.44 6.93 -9.20
N ASN A 502 3.42 6.03 -9.13
CA ASN A 502 3.59 4.90 -10.06
C ASN A 502 3.84 3.61 -9.28
N GLY A 503 2.83 3.19 -8.51
CA GLY A 503 3.03 2.23 -7.42
C GLY A 503 3.71 2.88 -6.22
N PHE A 504 3.91 2.10 -5.15
CA PHE A 504 4.47 2.61 -3.90
C PHE A 504 6.00 2.61 -3.93
N LEU A 505 6.59 3.80 -3.97
CA LEU A 505 8.03 4.03 -3.81
C LEU A 505 8.29 4.50 -2.37
N PRO A 506 8.88 3.65 -1.50
CA PRO A 506 9.17 4.04 -0.13
C PRO A 506 10.30 5.06 -0.06
N ILE A 507 10.10 6.19 0.63
CA ILE A 507 11.04 7.32 0.68
C ILE A 507 11.63 7.51 2.07
N ASN A 508 10.81 7.38 3.10
CA ASN A 508 11.20 7.68 4.47
C ASN A 508 10.58 6.69 5.45
N LYS A 509 11.37 6.29 6.46
CA LYS A 509 10.97 5.37 7.52
C LYS A 509 11.09 6.07 8.87
N ILE A 510 10.09 5.90 9.73
CA ILE A 510 10.16 6.27 11.14
C ILE A 510 9.74 5.10 12.02
N THR A 511 10.26 5.10 13.26
CA THR A 511 9.91 4.14 14.30
C THR A 511 9.31 4.89 15.48
N ILE A 512 8.13 4.47 15.92
CA ILE A 512 7.37 5.06 17.01
C ILE A 512 7.18 3.99 18.08
N PRO A 513 7.80 4.13 19.27
CA PRO A 513 7.58 3.18 20.34
C PRO A 513 6.15 3.30 20.89
N TYR A 514 5.59 2.16 21.33
CA TYR A 514 4.36 2.18 22.12
C TYR A 514 4.66 2.80 23.50
N LYS A 515 3.98 3.90 23.82
CA LYS A 515 4.22 4.65 25.06
C LYS A 515 2.94 5.30 25.56
N ASP A 516 2.76 5.31 26.88
CA ASP A 516 1.62 5.97 27.55
C ASP A 516 0.25 5.48 27.01
N GLY A 517 0.18 4.19 26.65
CA GLY A 517 -1.03 3.54 26.18
C GLY A 517 -1.37 3.75 24.69
N SER A 518 -0.53 4.44 23.91
CA SER A 518 -0.77 4.63 22.47
C SER A 518 0.52 4.71 21.64
N TYR A 519 0.38 4.76 20.33
CA TYR A 519 1.42 5.25 19.43
C TYR A 519 1.22 6.76 19.24
N LYS A 520 2.28 7.56 19.45
CA LYS A 520 2.22 9.02 19.24
C LYS A 520 2.73 9.34 17.85
N VAL A 521 1.80 9.37 16.90
CA VAL A 521 2.08 9.63 15.50
C VAL A 521 2.25 11.13 15.27
N PRO A 522 3.25 11.57 14.48
CA PRO A 522 3.36 12.98 14.09
C PRO A 522 2.16 13.44 13.23
N ASP A 523 1.65 14.65 13.46
CA ASP A 523 0.45 15.22 12.81
C ASP A 523 0.37 15.05 11.29
N LYS A 524 1.53 15.09 10.60
CA LYS A 524 1.60 14.93 9.14
C LYS A 524 1.08 13.57 8.64
N TYR A 525 0.99 12.58 9.51
CA TYR A 525 0.48 11.24 9.21
C TYR A 525 -0.96 11.04 9.69
N GLU A 526 -1.54 12.02 10.38
CA GLU A 526 -2.96 12.01 10.81
C GLU A 526 -3.81 12.92 9.91
N TYR A 527 -3.17 13.74 9.06
CA TYR A 527 -3.84 14.70 8.19
C TYR A 527 -4.36 14.04 6.91
N THR A 528 -5.67 14.08 6.70
CA THR A 528 -6.36 13.52 5.52
C THR A 528 -6.18 14.35 4.26
N GLY A 529 -5.86 15.65 4.39
CA GLY A 529 -5.77 16.55 3.23
C GLY A 529 -7.10 17.07 2.70
N ILE A 530 -8.21 16.72 3.35
CA ILE A 530 -9.60 16.97 2.90
C ILE A 530 -10.34 17.83 3.92
#